data_AF-I0KYS5-F1
#
_entry.id   AF-I0KYS5-F1
#
_cell.length_a   1.000
_cell.length_b   1.000
_cell.length_c   1.000
_cell.angle_alpha   90.00
_cell.angle_beta   90.00
_cell.angle_gamma   90.00
#
_symmetry.space_group_name_H-M   'P 1'
#
loop_
_entity.id
_entity.type
_entity.pdbx_description
1 polymer ?
#
loop_
_entity_poly.entity_id
_entity_poly.type
_entity_poly.pdbx_seq_one_letter_code
_entity_poly.pdbx_strand_id
1 'polypeptide(L)'
;MRTPQRRMTLLATTAATTAALVTGGLLTAVSAQAAAGCRVAYSVASQWPGGFTGNVTVTNLGDPVSGWTLRWSYGAGQQVSQAWGATATQSGAQVSATNVDYNGTLATNGSASFGFNASWNSSSNPDPTSFTLNNVACTGGTTTPTTPSTPGTSGTPGTPGTPTTPPIPSDPPPSVPPPTGLVGWATQNGGTTGGGGAPTTTVSNASALTSALNASGAAVIRVSGTISCSGMLRVRSNKTVLGNSGATIVGCGLNVSGDRNVIIRNLTFRDWNDDAINVQESATNIWIDHNTFSNGYDGAVDIKRGSDFVTVSWNRVFNHDKTMLLGHSDDNGAQDTGHLRVTYHHNWFDGSRQRNPRVRFGNPVHVYNNYYRANGGYGVASTENAGVLVEGNYFENVNDTYHLGEADSGPGRLVARNNHFVNSPAGQTGGSVASIPYSYQLDTASNVKSIVTAGAGAGRITV
;
A
#
# COMPACT_ATOMS: atom_id res chain seq x y z
N MET A 1 51.28 -73.20 14.00
CA MET A 1 50.54 -72.93 12.74
C MET A 1 50.70 -71.46 12.40
N ARG A 2 51.10 -71.15 11.15
CA ARG A 2 51.02 -69.89 10.35
C ARG A 2 50.90 -68.56 11.13
N THR A 3 51.71 -67.49 10.94
CA THR A 3 52.29 -66.87 9.73
C THR A 3 53.21 -65.71 10.18
N PRO A 4 54.15 -65.18 9.36
CA PRO A 4 55.18 -64.23 9.80
C PRO A 4 55.03 -62.78 9.30
N GLN A 5 55.67 -61.85 10.04
CA GLN A 5 56.51 -60.70 9.65
C GLN A 5 56.02 -59.40 8.94
N ARG A 6 56.66 -58.30 9.40
CA ARG A 6 57.00 -56.96 8.81
C ARG A 6 55.97 -55.83 8.99
N ARG A 7 56.33 -54.55 9.21
CA ARG A 7 57.57 -53.78 9.53
C ARG A 7 57.14 -52.30 9.79
N MET A 8 57.84 -51.58 10.69
CA MET A 8 58.18 -50.11 10.68
C MET A 8 57.01 -49.09 10.60
N THR A 9 56.97 -47.96 11.32
CA THR A 9 58.04 -46.95 11.51
C THR A 9 57.68 -45.98 12.66
N LEU A 10 58.71 -45.49 13.35
CA LEU A 10 58.76 -44.36 14.30
C LEU A 10 58.06 -43.08 13.81
N LEU A 11 57.55 -42.28 14.76
CA LEU A 11 57.97 -40.88 14.94
C LEU A 11 57.45 -40.32 16.27
N ALA A 12 58.40 -40.06 17.17
CA ALA A 12 58.22 -39.25 18.37
C ALA A 12 58.68 -37.82 18.05
N THR A 13 57.89 -36.83 18.43
CA THR A 13 58.35 -35.44 18.59
C THR A 13 57.68 -34.82 19.81
N THR A 14 58.41 -34.87 20.92
CA THR A 14 58.25 -33.96 22.05
C THR A 14 59.22 -32.79 21.86
N ALA A 15 58.71 -31.56 21.86
CA ALA A 15 59.50 -30.35 22.11
C ALA A 15 58.66 -29.39 22.94
N ALA A 16 59.15 -29.11 24.14
CA ALA A 16 58.54 -28.27 25.16
C ALA A 16 59.11 -26.84 25.10
N THR A 17 58.25 -25.86 25.43
CA THR A 17 58.46 -24.64 26.27
C THR A 17 59.70 -23.75 26.02
N THR A 18 59.62 -22.43 25.86
CA THR A 18 59.18 -21.37 26.81
C THR A 18 59.07 -20.03 26.08
N ALA A 19 57.94 -19.30 26.17
CA ALA A 19 57.61 -18.24 27.14
C ALA A 19 58.41 -16.92 26.98
N ALA A 20 57.79 -15.93 26.34
CA ALA A 20 58.05 -14.52 26.56
C ALA A 20 56.72 -13.85 26.97
N LEU A 21 56.62 -13.51 28.26
CA LEU A 21 55.57 -12.68 28.84
C LEU A 21 55.81 -11.23 28.38
N VAL A 22 54.87 -10.69 27.60
CA VAL A 22 54.59 -9.25 27.57
C VAL A 22 53.16 -9.08 28.04
N THR A 23 53.02 -8.82 29.34
CA THR A 23 51.81 -8.28 29.96
C THR A 23 51.65 -6.82 29.51
N GLY A 24 50.97 -6.62 28.40
CA GLY A 24 50.39 -5.35 27.99
C GLY A 24 48.92 -5.59 27.73
N GLY A 25 48.06 -5.22 28.69
CA GLY A 25 46.63 -5.38 28.60
C GLY A 25 46.06 -4.61 27.41
N LEU A 26 45.90 -5.30 26.28
CA LEU A 26 44.87 -4.95 25.32
C LEU A 26 43.56 -5.43 25.93
N LEU A 27 42.89 -4.49 26.60
CA LEU A 27 41.44 -4.52 26.71
C LEU A 27 40.92 -4.66 25.29
N THR A 28 40.64 -5.90 24.85
CA THR A 28 39.64 -6.08 23.83
C THR A 28 38.37 -5.57 24.50
N ALA A 29 38.02 -4.33 24.19
CA ALA A 29 36.65 -3.90 24.31
C ALA A 29 35.86 -4.90 23.46
N VAL A 30 35.38 -5.96 24.11
CA VAL A 30 34.15 -6.58 23.66
C VAL A 30 33.17 -5.43 23.74
N SER A 31 32.91 -4.80 22.59
CA SER A 31 31.62 -4.16 22.42
C SER A 31 30.63 -5.30 22.64
N ALA A 32 30.15 -5.44 23.88
CA ALA A 32 28.86 -6.01 24.12
C ALA A 32 27.90 -5.06 23.41
N GLN A 33 27.75 -5.22 22.09
CA GLN A 33 26.56 -4.78 21.40
C GLN A 33 25.45 -5.58 22.06
N ALA A 34 24.83 -5.01 23.09
CA ALA A 34 23.54 -5.45 23.55
C ALA A 34 22.69 -5.59 22.29
N ALA A 35 22.24 -6.81 22.00
CA ALA A 35 21.30 -7.06 20.91
C ALA A 35 20.21 -5.98 21.01
N ALA A 36 19.93 -5.27 19.91
CA ALA A 36 18.96 -4.19 19.92
C ALA A 36 17.66 -4.71 20.55
N GLY A 37 17.25 -4.18 21.69
CA GLY A 37 16.21 -4.83 22.51
C GLY A 37 14.86 -4.86 21.80
N CYS A 38 14.55 -3.80 21.06
CA CYS A 38 13.29 -3.63 20.34
C CYS A 38 13.28 -2.33 19.52
N ARG A 39 12.34 -2.26 18.58
CA ARG A 39 11.86 -1.01 17.99
C ARG A 39 10.40 -0.84 18.40
N VAL A 40 10.01 0.38 18.79
CA VAL A 40 8.63 0.69 19.17
C VAL A 40 8.10 1.80 18.28
N ALA A 41 7.00 1.50 17.59
CA ALA A 41 6.17 2.52 16.98
C ALA A 41 5.05 2.85 17.97
N TYR A 42 5.05 4.07 18.48
CA TYR A 42 4.00 4.61 19.32
C TYR A 42 3.29 5.70 18.53
N SER A 43 1.97 5.72 18.57
CA SER A 43 1.20 6.83 18.05
C SER A 43 -0.03 7.09 18.90
N VAL A 44 -0.39 8.36 19.02
CA VAL A 44 -1.72 8.76 19.46
C VAL A 44 -2.64 8.69 18.25
N ALA A 45 -3.47 7.65 18.19
CA ALA A 45 -4.38 7.39 17.07
C ALA A 45 -5.54 8.38 17.02
N SER A 46 -6.00 8.81 18.20
CA SER A 46 -6.99 9.86 18.38
C SER A 46 -6.81 10.52 19.74
N GLN A 47 -7.14 11.80 19.86
CA GLN A 47 -7.05 12.55 21.11
C GLN A 47 -8.26 13.48 21.23
N TRP A 48 -8.83 13.59 22.42
CA TRP A 48 -9.98 14.43 22.77
C TRP A 48 -9.74 15.12 24.13
N PRO A 49 -10.55 16.10 24.53
CA PRO A 49 -10.41 16.71 25.85
C PRO A 49 -10.49 15.66 26.97
N GLY A 50 -9.42 15.53 27.74
CA GLY A 50 -9.33 14.59 28.85
C GLY A 50 -8.94 13.15 28.48
N GLY A 51 -8.82 12.78 27.20
CA GLY A 51 -8.43 11.42 26.81
C GLY A 51 -7.83 11.26 25.42
N PHE A 52 -7.27 10.08 25.16
CA PHE A 52 -6.69 9.70 23.88
C PHE A 52 -6.66 8.18 23.71
N THR A 53 -6.63 7.73 22.46
CA THR A 53 -6.33 6.35 22.09
C THR A 53 -4.89 6.27 21.62
N GLY A 54 -4.08 5.45 22.28
CA GLY A 54 -2.72 5.13 21.86
C GLY A 54 -2.65 3.78 21.17
N ASN A 55 -1.84 3.69 20.11
CA ASN A 55 -1.47 2.45 19.44
C ASN A 55 0.02 2.22 19.62
N VAL A 56 0.38 0.97 19.88
CA VAL A 56 1.77 0.56 20.07
C VAL A 56 2.04 -0.69 19.26
N THR A 57 3.11 -0.65 18.45
CA THR A 57 3.71 -1.83 17.85
C THR A 57 5.11 -2.00 18.40
N VAL A 58 5.36 -3.14 19.03
CA VAL A 58 6.71 -3.56 19.45
C VAL A 58 7.24 -4.57 18.45
N THR A 59 8.42 -4.30 17.89
CA THR A 59 9.19 -5.23 17.07
C THR A 59 10.38 -5.73 17.88
N ASN A 60 10.50 -7.05 18.03
CA ASN A 60 11.67 -7.66 18.66
C ASN A 60 12.85 -7.63 17.68
N LEU A 61 13.97 -7.00 18.05
CA LEU A 61 15.18 -6.95 17.22
C LEU A 61 16.29 -7.88 17.74
N GLY A 62 16.04 -8.57 18.85
CA GLY A 62 16.96 -9.53 19.46
C GLY A 62 16.50 -10.98 19.30
N ASP A 63 16.95 -11.84 20.21
CA ASP A 63 16.59 -13.26 20.23
C ASP A 63 15.07 -13.45 20.43
N PRO A 64 14.47 -14.53 19.88
CA PRO A 64 13.05 -14.83 20.07
C PRO A 64 12.64 -14.86 21.55
N VAL A 65 11.50 -14.25 21.88
CA VAL A 65 10.92 -14.27 23.24
C VAL A 65 9.56 -14.97 23.26
N SER A 66 9.30 -15.73 24.32
CA SER A 66 8.04 -16.45 24.57
C SER A 66 7.25 -15.79 25.71
N GLY A 67 6.81 -14.57 25.44
CA GLY A 67 6.20 -13.65 26.39
C GLY A 67 6.89 -12.29 26.32
N TRP A 68 6.09 -11.23 26.31
CA TRP A 68 6.62 -9.87 26.28
C TRP A 68 5.89 -8.96 27.25
N THR A 69 6.67 -8.08 27.88
CA THR A 69 6.20 -6.94 28.65
C THR A 69 6.89 -5.68 28.16
N LEU A 70 6.11 -4.74 27.65
CA LEU A 70 6.58 -3.42 27.24
C LEU A 70 6.32 -2.41 28.37
N ARG A 71 7.34 -1.65 28.74
CA ARG A 71 7.22 -0.58 29.74
C ARG A 71 7.64 0.77 29.18
N TRP A 72 6.92 1.82 29.57
CA TRP A 72 7.25 3.22 29.30
C TRP A 72 6.76 4.10 30.45
N SER A 73 7.17 5.37 30.44
CA SER A 73 6.71 6.36 31.41
C SER A 73 6.13 7.58 30.72
N TYR A 74 5.03 8.09 31.25
CA TYR A 74 4.39 9.31 30.80
C TYR A 74 4.97 10.55 31.48
N GLY A 75 5.22 11.61 30.70
CA GLY A 75 5.83 12.85 31.20
C GLY A 75 4.85 13.93 31.65
N ALA A 76 3.55 13.83 31.30
CA ALA A 76 2.58 14.90 31.50
C ALA A 76 1.28 14.44 32.20
N GLY A 77 1.38 13.38 33.02
CA GLY A 77 0.28 12.93 33.88
C GLY A 77 -0.78 12.08 33.16
N GLN A 78 -0.47 11.52 31.99
CA GLN A 78 -1.37 10.62 31.29
C GLN A 78 -1.66 9.33 32.10
N GLN A 79 -2.90 8.82 32.06
CA GLN A 79 -3.30 7.60 32.78
C GLN A 79 -4.09 6.64 31.88
N VAL A 80 -3.57 5.44 31.63
CA VAL A 80 -4.22 4.36 30.87
C VAL A 80 -5.44 3.84 31.62
N SER A 81 -6.59 3.82 30.95
CA SER A 81 -7.88 3.38 31.52
C SER A 81 -8.32 2.00 31.02
N GLN A 82 -7.98 1.64 29.78
CA GLN A 82 -8.30 0.33 29.20
C GLN A 82 -7.29 0.01 28.09
N ALA A 83 -6.95 -1.27 27.92
CA ALA A 83 -6.14 -1.76 26.81
C ALA A 83 -6.78 -2.97 26.12
N TRP A 84 -6.41 -3.20 24.86
CA TRP A 84 -6.79 -4.39 24.08
C TRP A 84 -5.57 -4.88 23.29
N GLY A 85 -5.48 -6.19 23.09
CA GLY A 85 -4.28 -6.83 22.54
C GLY A 85 -3.10 -6.86 23.52
N ALA A 86 -3.27 -6.32 24.73
CA ALA A 86 -2.35 -6.41 25.86
C ALA A 86 -3.13 -6.18 27.17
N THR A 87 -2.63 -6.72 28.27
CA THR A 87 -3.06 -6.34 29.62
C THR A 87 -2.16 -5.20 30.11
N ALA A 88 -2.73 -4.01 30.30
CA ALA A 88 -2.00 -2.84 30.76
C ALA A 88 -2.26 -2.53 32.24
N THR A 89 -1.20 -2.21 32.97
CA THR A 89 -1.25 -1.70 34.34
C THR A 89 -0.43 -0.41 34.44
N GLN A 90 -0.79 0.48 35.35
CA GLN A 90 -0.08 1.74 35.55
C GLN A 90 0.08 2.06 37.04
N SER A 91 1.27 2.50 37.42
CA SER A 91 1.57 3.03 38.76
C SER A 91 2.26 4.38 38.61
N GLY A 92 1.58 5.45 39.04
CA GLY A 92 2.02 6.82 38.81
C GLY A 92 2.19 7.10 37.31
N ALA A 93 3.41 7.42 36.90
CA ALA A 93 3.76 7.69 35.50
C ALA A 93 4.11 6.43 34.69
N GLN A 94 4.42 5.31 35.36
CA GLN A 94 4.96 4.12 34.69
C GLN A 94 3.85 3.17 34.24
N VAL A 95 3.85 2.83 32.96
CA VAL A 95 2.93 1.87 32.35
C VAL A 95 3.66 0.56 32.06
N SER A 96 3.00 -0.57 32.31
CA SER A 96 3.44 -1.92 31.96
C SER A 96 2.34 -2.63 31.17
N ALA A 97 2.61 -2.93 29.90
CA ALA A 97 1.72 -3.68 29.01
C ALA A 97 2.29 -5.07 28.73
N THR A 98 1.55 -6.12 29.05
CA THR A 98 1.96 -7.52 28.86
C THR A 98 1.09 -8.19 27.80
N ASN A 99 1.69 -9.10 27.03
CA ASN A 99 0.99 -9.86 26.00
C ASN A 99 -0.25 -10.61 26.53
N VAL A 100 -1.19 -10.87 25.64
CA VAL A 100 -2.30 -11.83 25.87
C VAL A 100 -1.95 -13.18 25.23
N ASP A 101 -2.80 -14.19 25.43
CA ASP A 101 -2.48 -15.59 25.10
C ASP A 101 -2.09 -15.81 23.63
N TYR A 102 -2.71 -15.08 22.69
CA TYR A 102 -2.49 -15.30 21.26
C TYR A 102 -1.27 -14.57 20.68
N ASN A 103 -0.67 -13.60 21.40
CA ASN A 103 0.39 -12.75 20.85
C ASN A 103 1.68 -12.73 21.69
N GLY A 104 1.90 -13.70 22.58
CA GLY A 104 3.08 -13.74 23.45
C GLY A 104 4.40 -14.05 22.76
N THR A 105 4.39 -14.80 21.67
CA THR A 105 5.62 -15.18 20.96
C THR A 105 6.06 -14.08 19.99
N LEU A 106 7.25 -13.54 20.19
CA LEU A 106 7.91 -12.62 19.26
C LEU A 106 9.24 -13.20 18.81
N ALA A 107 9.26 -13.76 17.60
CA ALA A 107 10.51 -14.13 16.92
C ALA A 107 11.39 -12.88 16.67
N THR A 108 12.66 -13.08 16.31
CA THR A 108 13.50 -11.99 15.80
C THR A 108 12.83 -11.35 14.58
N ASN A 109 12.72 -10.02 14.58
CA ASN A 109 11.93 -9.19 13.66
C ASN A 109 10.39 -9.41 13.70
N GLY A 110 9.90 -10.27 14.59
CA GLY A 110 8.49 -10.43 14.88
C GLY A 110 7.93 -9.20 15.59
N SER A 111 6.64 -8.90 15.38
CA SER A 111 5.98 -7.75 16.01
C SER A 111 4.65 -8.13 16.65
N ALA A 112 4.32 -7.44 17.75
CA ALA A 112 2.99 -7.44 18.34
C ALA A 112 2.47 -6.00 18.40
N SER A 113 1.17 -5.86 18.14
CA SER A 113 0.47 -4.58 18.23
C SER A 113 -0.64 -4.66 19.26
N PHE A 114 -0.79 -3.58 20.02
CA PHE A 114 -1.88 -3.41 20.97
C PHE A 114 -2.32 -1.93 20.98
N GLY A 115 -3.52 -1.70 21.50
CA GLY A 115 -4.05 -0.35 21.67
C GLY A 115 -4.54 -0.13 23.08
N PHE A 116 -4.71 1.13 23.46
CA PHE A 116 -5.25 1.51 24.75
C PHE A 116 -5.94 2.87 24.69
N ASN A 117 -6.88 3.09 25.60
CA ASN A 117 -7.41 4.40 25.92
C ASN A 117 -6.73 4.91 27.21
N ALA A 118 -6.38 6.19 27.23
CA ALA A 118 -5.78 6.86 28.36
C ALA A 118 -6.37 8.26 28.52
N SER A 119 -6.28 8.80 29.74
CA SER A 119 -6.60 10.19 30.06
C SER A 119 -5.35 11.07 29.98
N TRP A 120 -5.54 12.37 29.80
CA TRP A 120 -4.50 13.40 29.90
C TRP A 120 -5.11 14.71 30.42
N ASN A 121 -4.29 15.66 30.84
CA ASN A 121 -4.74 16.88 31.53
C ASN A 121 -5.29 17.98 30.61
N SER A 122 -5.52 17.69 29.32
CA SER A 122 -5.92 18.66 28.29
C SER A 122 -4.94 19.84 28.06
N SER A 123 -3.74 19.81 28.65
CA SER A 123 -2.70 20.84 28.49
C SER A 123 -1.50 20.35 27.69
N SER A 124 -0.99 19.15 27.96
CA SER A 124 0.13 18.56 27.21
C SER A 124 0.02 17.04 27.18
N ASN A 125 0.19 16.43 26.00
CA ASN A 125 0.22 14.97 25.82
C ASN A 125 1.45 14.57 24.99
N PRO A 126 2.67 14.68 25.52
CA PRO A 126 3.88 14.26 24.82
C PRO A 126 3.93 12.73 24.71
N ASP A 127 4.36 12.26 23.55
CA ASP A 127 4.66 10.85 23.33
C ASP A 127 5.78 10.37 24.26
N PRO A 128 5.71 9.12 24.76
CA PRO A 128 6.84 8.49 25.43
C PRO A 128 7.98 8.30 24.44
N THR A 129 9.20 8.67 24.86
CA THR A 129 10.40 8.58 24.03
C THR A 129 11.31 7.42 24.42
N SER A 130 11.01 6.73 25.52
CA SER A 130 11.78 5.59 26.02
C SER A 130 10.88 4.42 26.35
N PHE A 131 11.30 3.25 25.87
CA PHE A 131 10.59 1.99 26.06
C PHE A 131 11.58 0.90 26.47
N THR A 132 11.09 -0.06 27.24
CA THR A 132 11.82 -1.31 27.50
C THR A 132 10.95 -2.51 27.14
N LEU A 133 11.52 -3.51 26.47
CA LEU A 133 10.93 -4.83 26.25
C LEU A 133 11.60 -5.81 27.19
N ASN A 134 10.83 -6.45 28.08
CA ASN A 134 11.35 -7.40 29.06
C ASN A 134 12.53 -6.83 29.88
N ASN A 135 12.44 -5.56 30.27
CA ASN A 135 13.47 -4.77 30.97
C ASN A 135 14.72 -4.42 30.16
N VAL A 136 14.74 -4.70 28.85
CA VAL A 136 15.82 -4.29 27.94
C VAL A 136 15.39 -3.05 27.17
N ALA A 137 16.22 -2.01 27.13
CA ALA A 137 15.91 -0.76 26.43
C ALA A 137 15.72 -0.97 24.92
N CYS A 138 14.68 -0.36 24.35
CA CYS A 138 14.47 -0.31 22.91
C CYS A 138 15.43 0.71 22.27
N THR A 139 16.33 0.24 21.40
CA THR A 139 17.33 1.08 20.72
C THR A 139 17.05 1.28 19.23
N GLY A 140 16.00 0.64 18.67
CA GLY A 140 15.65 0.67 17.25
C GLY A 140 14.97 1.95 16.75
N GLY A 141 15.04 3.06 17.50
CA GLY A 141 14.40 4.34 17.21
C GLY A 141 12.89 4.34 17.52
N THR A 142 12.43 5.36 18.26
CA THR A 142 11.01 5.66 18.44
C THR A 142 10.58 6.65 17.36
N THR A 143 9.70 6.24 16.44
CA THR A 143 9.20 7.14 15.38
C THR A 143 7.90 7.80 15.82
N THR A 144 7.96 9.03 16.35
CA THR A 144 6.81 9.92 16.56
C THR A 144 6.64 10.84 15.35
N PRO A 145 5.49 10.88 14.67
CA PRO A 145 5.23 11.86 13.62
C PRO A 145 4.95 13.25 14.21
N THR A 146 5.86 14.22 14.05
CA THR A 146 5.64 15.64 14.45
C THR A 146 4.99 16.46 13.33
N THR A 147 3.93 17.20 13.66
CA THR A 147 3.28 18.19 12.78
C THR A 147 3.90 19.60 12.98
N PRO A 148 4.15 20.41 11.92
CA PRO A 148 4.68 21.78 12.06
C PRO A 148 3.64 22.78 12.58
N SER A 149 4.03 23.61 13.54
CA SER A 149 3.23 24.72 14.09
C SER A 149 3.60 26.07 13.46
N THR A 150 2.61 26.89 13.11
CA THR A 150 2.78 28.34 12.84
C THR A 150 1.66 29.14 13.54
N PRO A 151 1.93 30.38 14.00
CA PRO A 151 1.32 30.96 15.20
C PRO A 151 0.06 31.82 14.93
N GLY A 152 -0.90 31.73 15.84
CA GLY A 152 -2.09 32.60 15.89
C GLY A 152 -1.89 33.77 16.86
N THR A 153 -2.23 34.98 16.40
CA THR A 153 -2.27 36.22 17.16
C THR A 153 -3.52 36.38 18.02
N SER A 154 -3.34 37.20 19.06
CA SER A 154 -4.18 37.56 20.21
C SER A 154 -5.58 38.16 19.94
N GLY A 155 -6.49 37.96 20.90
CA GLY A 155 -7.71 38.77 21.14
C GLY A 155 -8.75 38.11 22.07
N THR A 156 -8.55 38.11 23.39
CA THR A 156 -9.31 38.82 24.47
C THR A 156 -10.60 38.15 25.01
N PRO A 157 -10.85 38.10 26.35
CA PRO A 157 -11.83 37.22 27.01
C PRO A 157 -13.05 37.89 27.70
N GLY A 158 -14.12 37.12 27.95
CA GLY A 158 -15.25 37.41 28.87
C GLY A 158 -16.61 37.04 28.26
N THR A 159 -17.53 36.26 28.84
CA THR A 159 -18.04 36.17 30.23
C THR A 159 -18.73 34.79 30.47
N PRO A 160 -18.78 34.21 31.69
CA PRO A 160 -19.33 32.88 31.94
C PRO A 160 -20.84 32.84 32.30
N GLY A 161 -21.55 31.82 31.82
CA GLY A 161 -22.50 31.06 32.64
C GLY A 161 -24.00 31.09 32.29
N THR A 162 -24.49 30.05 31.61
CA THR A 162 -25.76 29.36 31.94
C THR A 162 -25.59 27.89 31.49
N PRO A 163 -25.84 26.87 32.34
CA PRO A 163 -25.62 25.48 31.98
C PRO A 163 -26.78 24.97 31.11
N THR A 164 -26.63 25.04 29.80
CA THR A 164 -27.41 24.27 28.85
C THR A 164 -26.70 22.95 28.56
N THR A 165 -27.45 21.86 28.67
CA THR A 165 -27.05 20.49 28.33
C THR A 165 -26.25 20.48 27.01
N PRO A 166 -25.04 19.88 26.95
CA PRO A 166 -24.29 19.83 25.71
C PRO A 166 -25.11 19.07 24.64
N PRO A 167 -25.30 19.63 23.43
CA PRO A 167 -25.75 18.83 22.32
C PRO A 167 -24.71 17.74 22.08
N ILE A 168 -25.16 16.51 21.83
CA ILE A 168 -24.32 15.41 21.37
C ILE A 168 -23.47 15.95 20.22
N PRO A 169 -22.12 15.92 20.27
CA PRO A 169 -21.32 16.24 19.11
C PRO A 169 -21.56 15.16 18.05
N SER A 170 -22.50 15.42 17.16
CA SER A 170 -22.55 14.82 15.84
C SER A 170 -21.35 15.36 15.08
N ASP A 171 -20.23 14.63 15.13
CA ASP A 171 -19.46 14.23 13.95
C ASP A 171 -18.14 13.54 14.39
N PRO A 172 -17.77 12.41 13.76
CA PRO A 172 -16.47 11.78 13.99
C PRO A 172 -15.31 12.71 13.56
N PRO A 173 -14.11 12.57 14.15
CA PRO A 173 -12.94 13.38 13.77
C PRO A 173 -12.62 13.19 12.28
N PRO A 174 -12.09 14.23 11.61
CA PRO A 174 -11.85 14.19 10.17
C PRO A 174 -10.89 13.06 9.82
N SER A 175 -11.35 12.14 8.98
CA SER A 175 -10.51 11.14 8.32
C SER A 175 -9.31 11.84 7.67
N VAL A 176 -8.09 11.31 7.84
CA VAL A 176 -6.97 11.70 6.96
C VAL A 176 -7.49 11.59 5.53
N PRO A 177 -7.45 12.68 4.74
CA PRO A 177 -8.02 12.64 3.41
C PRO A 177 -7.31 11.57 2.59
N PRO A 178 -8.06 10.75 1.86
CA PRO A 178 -7.50 9.63 1.12
C PRO A 178 -6.50 10.15 0.07
N PRO A 179 -5.45 9.40 -0.26
CA PRO A 179 -4.36 9.89 -1.10
C PRO A 179 -4.84 10.18 -2.52
N THR A 180 -4.78 11.44 -2.96
CA THR A 180 -5.15 11.88 -4.33
C THR A 180 -3.96 12.03 -5.28
N GLY A 181 -2.73 11.91 -4.74
CA GLY A 181 -1.49 11.87 -5.50
C GLY A 181 -1.11 10.46 -5.95
N LEU A 182 -0.08 10.37 -6.79
CA LEU A 182 0.43 9.10 -7.26
C LEU A 182 1.04 8.28 -6.11
N VAL A 183 0.50 7.07 -5.90
CA VAL A 183 1.05 6.04 -5.01
C VAL A 183 1.24 4.75 -5.81
N GLY A 184 2.16 3.89 -5.39
CA GLY A 184 2.29 2.56 -5.97
C GLY A 184 3.42 2.41 -6.98
N TRP A 185 3.32 1.40 -7.83
CA TRP A 185 4.41 0.97 -8.69
C TRP A 185 4.87 2.03 -9.70
N ALA A 186 3.99 2.94 -10.12
CA ALA A 186 4.38 4.04 -11.00
C ALA A 186 5.25 5.13 -10.31
N THR A 187 5.43 5.10 -8.98
CA THR A 187 6.43 5.93 -8.27
C THR A 187 7.85 5.35 -8.36
N GLN A 188 7.98 4.07 -8.67
CA GLN A 188 9.26 3.37 -8.76
C GLN A 188 9.92 3.63 -10.13
N ASN A 189 11.13 3.11 -10.34
CA ASN A 189 11.83 3.22 -11.64
C ASN A 189 11.99 4.66 -12.17
N GLY A 190 12.27 5.60 -11.26
CA GLY A 190 12.40 7.02 -11.60
C GLY A 190 11.07 7.81 -11.60
N GLY A 191 9.94 7.16 -11.32
CA GLY A 191 8.64 7.80 -11.14
C GLY A 191 7.90 8.13 -12.43
N THR A 192 6.72 8.72 -12.27
CA THR A 192 5.83 9.11 -13.36
C THR A 192 5.38 10.56 -13.17
N THR A 193 5.80 11.43 -14.09
CA THR A 193 5.51 12.86 -14.12
C THR A 193 4.72 13.29 -15.36
N GLY A 194 4.56 12.39 -16.34
CA GLY A 194 3.87 12.66 -17.59
C GLY A 194 4.54 13.78 -18.38
N GLY A 195 3.74 14.77 -18.77
CA GLY A 195 4.22 16.01 -19.38
C GLY A 195 4.91 16.97 -18.41
N GLY A 196 4.86 16.74 -17.09
CA GLY A 196 5.47 17.61 -16.09
C GLY A 196 5.02 19.07 -16.24
N GLY A 197 5.98 20.00 -16.23
CA GLY A 197 5.76 21.43 -16.46
C GLY A 197 5.78 21.86 -17.93
N ALA A 198 5.64 20.93 -18.88
CA ALA A 198 5.64 21.25 -20.30
C ALA A 198 4.44 22.12 -20.71
N PRO A 199 4.51 22.79 -21.87
CA PRO A 199 3.40 23.58 -22.39
C PRO A 199 2.10 22.77 -22.47
N THR A 200 1.01 23.47 -22.19
CA THR A 200 -0.33 22.92 -22.25
C THR A 200 -0.97 23.17 -23.61
N THR A 201 -1.49 22.12 -24.24
CA THR A 201 -2.27 22.19 -25.48
C THR A 201 -3.68 21.69 -25.22
N THR A 202 -4.70 22.49 -25.52
CA THR A 202 -6.10 22.06 -25.44
C THR A 202 -6.55 21.49 -26.78
N VAL A 203 -7.19 20.32 -26.76
CA VAL A 203 -7.72 19.62 -27.93
C VAL A 203 -9.22 19.36 -27.75
N SER A 204 -9.98 19.49 -28.84
CA SER A 204 -11.44 19.33 -28.85
C SER A 204 -11.96 18.51 -30.03
N ASN A 205 -11.05 17.89 -30.80
CA ASN A 205 -11.40 17.00 -31.91
C ASN A 205 -10.34 15.91 -32.09
N ALA A 206 -10.69 14.85 -32.82
CA ALA A 206 -9.86 13.65 -32.97
C ALA A 206 -8.52 13.92 -33.67
N SER A 207 -8.49 14.80 -34.67
CA SER A 207 -7.26 15.14 -35.38
C SER A 207 -6.27 15.84 -34.44
N ALA A 208 -6.73 16.87 -33.72
CA ALA A 208 -5.90 17.59 -32.75
C ALA A 208 -5.41 16.69 -31.61
N LEU A 209 -6.29 15.82 -31.09
CA LEU A 209 -5.92 14.83 -30.08
C LEU A 209 -4.82 13.90 -30.61
N THR A 210 -5.03 13.29 -31.78
CA THR A 210 -4.07 12.36 -32.39
C THR A 210 -2.71 13.01 -32.64
N SER A 211 -2.70 14.22 -33.17
CA SER A 211 -1.46 14.99 -33.39
C SER A 211 -0.74 15.29 -32.08
N ALA A 212 -1.45 15.73 -31.04
CA ALA A 212 -0.85 16.05 -29.75
C ALA A 212 -0.28 14.81 -29.05
N LEU A 213 -1.00 13.67 -29.09
CA LEU A 213 -0.55 12.41 -28.49
C LEU A 213 0.72 11.86 -29.17
N ASN A 214 0.85 12.05 -30.48
CA ASN A 214 1.99 11.56 -31.27
C ASN A 214 3.18 12.52 -31.33
N ALA A 215 3.01 13.78 -30.90
CA ALA A 215 4.07 14.77 -30.93
C ALA A 215 5.29 14.32 -30.10
N SER A 216 6.48 14.65 -30.60
CA SER A 216 7.73 14.46 -29.84
C SER A 216 7.81 15.43 -28.66
N GLY A 217 8.64 15.09 -27.67
CA GLY A 217 8.84 15.92 -26.48
C GLY A 217 7.72 15.78 -25.43
N ALA A 218 7.91 16.41 -24.28
CA ALA A 218 6.93 16.39 -23.20
C ALA A 218 5.75 17.34 -23.50
N ALA A 219 4.53 16.95 -23.11
CA ALA A 219 3.35 17.81 -23.27
C ALA A 219 2.24 17.52 -22.26
N VAL A 220 1.52 18.56 -21.87
CA VAL A 220 0.23 18.44 -21.15
C VAL A 220 -0.89 18.67 -22.16
N ILE A 221 -1.69 17.64 -22.40
CA ILE A 221 -2.78 17.62 -23.39
C ILE A 221 -4.09 17.70 -22.64
N ARG A 222 -4.78 18.84 -22.74
CA ARG A 222 -6.09 19.07 -22.13
C ARG A 222 -7.18 18.68 -23.09
N VAL A 223 -7.95 17.65 -22.75
CA VAL A 223 -9.10 17.23 -23.56
C VAL A 223 -10.31 18.05 -23.13
N SER A 224 -11.00 18.68 -24.09
CA SER A 224 -12.16 19.52 -23.82
C SER A 224 -13.37 19.04 -24.61
N GLY A 225 -14.50 18.87 -23.92
CA GLY A 225 -15.73 18.36 -24.51
C GLY A 225 -15.65 16.88 -24.91
N THR A 226 -16.53 16.48 -25.82
CA THR A 226 -16.58 15.11 -26.35
C THR A 226 -15.77 15.03 -27.64
N ILE A 227 -14.78 14.14 -27.66
CA ILE A 227 -14.01 13.79 -28.86
C ILE A 227 -14.43 12.41 -29.34
N SER A 228 -15.13 12.38 -30.47
CA SER A 228 -15.44 11.13 -31.20
C SER A 228 -14.28 10.77 -32.12
N CYS A 229 -13.79 9.55 -32.03
CA CYS A 229 -12.62 9.03 -32.72
C CYS A 229 -12.82 7.54 -33.04
N SER A 230 -11.84 6.91 -33.69
CA SER A 230 -11.86 5.47 -33.97
C SER A 230 -10.48 4.83 -33.79
N GLY A 231 -10.45 3.57 -33.38
CA GLY A 231 -9.23 2.76 -33.27
C GLY A 231 -8.42 3.06 -32.00
N MET A 232 -7.15 2.68 -32.02
CA MET A 232 -6.25 2.87 -30.87
C MET A 232 -5.26 4.00 -31.14
N LEU A 233 -5.48 5.15 -30.49
CA LEU A 233 -4.64 6.33 -30.64
C LEU A 233 -3.34 6.17 -29.86
N ARG A 234 -2.21 6.23 -30.55
CA ARG A 234 -0.89 6.07 -29.93
C ARG A 234 -0.54 7.27 -29.04
N VAL A 235 -0.17 7.00 -27.78
CA VAL A 235 0.32 8.00 -26.82
C VAL A 235 1.83 7.88 -26.66
N ARG A 236 2.58 8.88 -27.13
CA ARG A 236 4.05 8.90 -26.99
C ARG A 236 4.50 9.15 -25.55
N SER A 237 5.79 8.93 -25.29
CA SER A 237 6.40 9.17 -23.98
C SER A 237 6.23 10.63 -23.51
N ASN A 238 6.28 10.81 -22.19
CA ASN A 238 6.25 12.12 -21.51
C ASN A 238 4.97 12.92 -21.77
N LYS A 239 3.82 12.25 -21.68
CA LYS A 239 2.51 12.88 -21.92
C LYS A 239 1.67 12.88 -20.65
N THR A 240 1.02 13.99 -20.39
CA THR A 240 -0.13 14.05 -19.48
C THR A 240 -1.37 14.31 -20.32
N VAL A 241 -2.24 13.32 -20.47
CA VAL A 241 -3.56 13.47 -21.09
C VAL A 241 -4.56 13.70 -19.96
N LEU A 242 -5.06 14.92 -19.85
CA LEU A 242 -5.88 15.36 -18.73
C LEU A 242 -7.21 15.91 -19.24
N GLY A 243 -8.32 15.33 -18.79
CA GLY A 243 -9.65 15.83 -19.13
C GLY A 243 -9.99 17.13 -18.39
N ASN A 244 -10.51 18.11 -19.12
CA ASN A 244 -11.28 19.21 -18.53
C ASN A 244 -12.62 18.68 -17.96
N SER A 245 -13.37 19.54 -17.28
CA SER A 245 -14.73 19.19 -16.83
C SER A 245 -15.58 18.65 -17.99
N GLY A 246 -16.15 17.45 -17.80
CA GLY A 246 -16.98 16.77 -18.81
C GLY A 246 -16.23 16.17 -20.01
N ALA A 247 -14.89 16.16 -20.00
CA ALA A 247 -14.12 15.62 -21.11
C ALA A 247 -14.41 14.14 -21.35
N THR A 248 -14.76 13.81 -22.61
CA THR A 248 -15.15 12.46 -23.00
C THR A 248 -14.43 12.04 -24.28
N ILE A 249 -13.91 10.81 -24.31
CA ILE A 249 -13.41 10.12 -25.50
C ILE A 249 -14.41 9.03 -25.86
N VAL A 250 -14.88 9.03 -27.12
CA VAL A 250 -15.92 8.09 -27.60
C VAL A 250 -15.47 7.39 -28.87
N GLY A 251 -15.68 6.08 -28.96
CA GLY A 251 -15.42 5.31 -30.18
C GLY A 251 -13.98 4.82 -30.36
N CYS A 252 -13.06 5.22 -29.48
CA CYS A 252 -11.64 4.89 -29.59
C CYS A 252 -10.99 4.70 -28.22
N GLY A 253 -9.80 4.12 -28.22
CA GLY A 253 -8.95 3.95 -27.04
C GLY A 253 -7.58 4.61 -27.19
N LEU A 254 -6.81 4.59 -26.11
CA LEU A 254 -5.43 5.08 -26.05
C LEU A 254 -4.45 3.91 -25.95
N ASN A 255 -3.36 3.94 -26.71
CA ASN A 255 -2.34 2.90 -26.71
C ASN A 255 -0.95 3.45 -26.34
N VAL A 256 -0.42 2.99 -25.20
CA VAL A 256 0.96 3.20 -24.78
C VAL A 256 1.76 1.92 -25.08
N SER A 257 2.59 1.91 -26.13
CA SER A 257 3.20 0.70 -26.70
C SER A 257 4.72 0.78 -26.77
N GLY A 258 5.42 0.55 -25.65
CA GLY A 258 6.86 0.77 -25.52
C GLY A 258 7.26 2.22 -25.26
N ASP A 259 6.28 3.06 -24.91
CA ASP A 259 6.53 4.40 -24.37
C ASP A 259 6.54 4.38 -22.85
N ARG A 260 7.09 5.45 -22.26
CA ARG A 260 7.17 5.60 -20.82
C ARG A 260 6.76 6.97 -20.32
N ASN A 261 6.53 7.07 -19.01
CA ASN A 261 6.23 8.33 -18.32
C ASN A 261 4.96 8.99 -18.89
N VAL A 262 3.82 8.32 -18.72
CA VAL A 262 2.52 8.78 -19.23
C VAL A 262 1.50 8.85 -18.10
N ILE A 263 0.75 9.94 -18.06
CA ILE A 263 -0.41 10.12 -17.17
C ILE A 263 -1.66 10.23 -18.04
N ILE A 264 -2.68 9.41 -17.76
CA ILE A 264 -4.01 9.48 -18.37
C ILE A 264 -5.02 9.71 -17.25
N ARG A 265 -5.63 10.90 -17.21
CA ARG A 265 -6.32 11.38 -16.02
C ARG A 265 -7.60 12.16 -16.31
N ASN A 266 -8.63 11.97 -15.47
CA ASN A 266 -9.88 12.73 -15.50
C ASN A 266 -10.68 12.66 -16.81
N LEU A 267 -10.63 11.52 -17.51
CA LEU A 267 -11.35 11.32 -18.78
C LEU A 267 -12.51 10.34 -18.60
N THR A 268 -13.62 10.62 -19.28
CA THR A 268 -14.66 9.60 -19.49
C THR A 268 -14.42 8.89 -20.83
N PHE A 269 -14.32 7.57 -20.81
CA PHE A 269 -14.23 6.72 -22.00
C PHE A 269 -15.57 6.01 -22.21
N ARG A 270 -16.08 6.02 -23.46
CA ARG A 270 -17.29 5.29 -23.84
C ARG A 270 -17.15 4.64 -25.22
N ASP A 271 -17.86 3.53 -25.40
CA ASP A 271 -18.16 2.96 -26.71
C ASP A 271 -16.89 2.66 -27.55
N TRP A 272 -15.78 2.31 -26.90
CA TRP A 272 -14.53 1.96 -27.58
C TRP A 272 -14.63 0.57 -28.22
N ASN A 273 -13.94 0.38 -29.33
CA ASN A 273 -14.05 -0.81 -30.18
C ASN A 273 -13.00 -1.91 -29.91
N ASP A 274 -11.95 -1.58 -29.15
CA ASP A 274 -10.90 -2.49 -28.69
C ASP A 274 -10.77 -2.37 -27.17
N ASP A 275 -9.69 -1.79 -26.65
CA ASP A 275 -9.52 -1.42 -25.24
C ASP A 275 -9.72 0.10 -25.02
N ALA A 276 -10.16 0.57 -23.85
CA ALA A 276 -10.20 2.02 -23.60
C ALA A 276 -8.78 2.58 -23.40
N ILE A 277 -7.96 1.86 -22.62
CA ILE A 277 -6.52 2.12 -22.46
C ILE A 277 -5.77 0.79 -22.57
N ASN A 278 -4.84 0.71 -23.50
CA ASN A 278 -3.91 -0.40 -23.67
C ASN A 278 -2.48 0.07 -23.34
N VAL A 279 -1.80 -0.68 -22.48
CA VAL A 279 -0.39 -0.49 -22.11
C VAL A 279 0.37 -1.77 -22.45
N GLN A 280 1.27 -1.68 -23.43
CA GLN A 280 1.92 -2.87 -24.02
C GLN A 280 3.35 -2.61 -24.48
N GLU A 281 3.99 -3.66 -24.99
CA GLU A 281 5.33 -3.64 -25.62
C GLU A 281 6.41 -3.00 -24.73
N SER A 282 6.50 -3.47 -23.48
CA SER A 282 7.45 -2.97 -22.47
C SER A 282 7.26 -1.49 -22.09
N ALA A 283 6.03 -0.97 -22.19
CA ALA A 283 5.72 0.37 -21.68
C ALA A 283 5.91 0.46 -20.17
N THR A 284 6.45 1.59 -19.66
CA THR A 284 6.77 1.73 -18.24
C THR A 284 6.40 3.07 -17.62
N ASN A 285 6.21 3.11 -16.30
CA ASN A 285 5.94 4.35 -15.55
C ASN A 285 4.67 5.04 -16.06
N ILE A 286 3.53 4.38 -15.84
CA ILE A 286 2.21 4.82 -16.33
C ILE A 286 1.26 5.04 -15.16
N TRP A 287 0.55 6.16 -15.17
CA TRP A 287 -0.47 6.48 -14.17
C TRP A 287 -1.83 6.69 -14.84
N ILE A 288 -2.80 5.83 -14.50
CA ILE A 288 -4.17 5.87 -15.00
C ILE A 288 -5.07 6.24 -13.82
N ASP A 289 -5.52 7.49 -13.79
CA ASP A 289 -6.10 8.09 -12.58
C ASP A 289 -7.43 8.81 -12.78
N HIS A 290 -8.40 8.63 -11.89
CA HIS A 290 -9.66 9.38 -11.93
C HIS A 290 -10.39 9.33 -13.30
N ASN A 291 -10.31 8.20 -14.00
CA ASN A 291 -11.04 8.02 -15.25
C ASN A 291 -12.36 7.27 -15.02
N THR A 292 -13.29 7.43 -15.94
CA THR A 292 -14.55 6.69 -15.95
C THR A 292 -14.66 5.88 -17.23
N PHE A 293 -15.03 4.61 -17.10
CA PHE A 293 -15.12 3.66 -18.21
C PHE A 293 -16.49 2.99 -18.23
N SER A 294 -17.15 2.97 -19.40
CA SER A 294 -18.44 2.30 -19.56
C SER A 294 -18.73 1.94 -21.02
N ASN A 295 -19.54 0.90 -21.24
CA ASN A 295 -20.07 0.50 -22.55
C ASN A 295 -18.99 0.21 -23.61
N GLY A 296 -17.87 -0.38 -23.21
CA GLY A 296 -16.82 -0.79 -24.15
C GLY A 296 -17.04 -2.15 -24.80
N TYR A 297 -16.29 -2.43 -25.87
CA TYR A 297 -16.30 -3.74 -26.51
C TYR A 297 -15.35 -4.76 -25.84
N ASP A 298 -14.07 -4.42 -25.62
CA ASP A 298 -13.09 -5.30 -24.95
C ASP A 298 -12.67 -4.80 -23.55
N GLY A 299 -11.39 -4.63 -23.27
CA GLY A 299 -10.86 -4.23 -21.97
C GLY A 299 -11.16 -2.76 -21.65
N ALA A 300 -11.43 -2.43 -20.39
CA ALA A 300 -11.33 -1.03 -19.97
C ALA A 300 -9.86 -0.61 -19.88
N VAL A 301 -9.05 -1.37 -19.12
CA VAL A 301 -7.60 -1.14 -19.02
C VAL A 301 -6.85 -2.45 -19.16
N ASP A 302 -6.10 -2.58 -20.25
CA ASP A 302 -5.26 -3.73 -20.52
C ASP A 302 -3.78 -3.38 -20.35
N ILE A 303 -3.05 -4.19 -19.60
CA ILE A 303 -1.61 -4.03 -19.35
C ILE A 303 -0.92 -5.36 -19.64
N LYS A 304 -0.05 -5.42 -20.66
CA LYS A 304 0.46 -6.68 -21.21
C LYS A 304 1.87 -6.53 -21.78
N ARG A 305 2.46 -7.65 -22.22
CA ARG A 305 3.67 -7.71 -23.05
C ARG A 305 4.87 -6.99 -22.43
N GLY A 306 5.28 -7.42 -21.23
CA GLY A 306 6.44 -6.90 -20.52
C GLY A 306 6.28 -5.48 -19.97
N SER A 307 5.09 -4.89 -20.05
CA SER A 307 4.84 -3.57 -19.46
C SER A 307 5.01 -3.59 -17.95
N ASP A 308 5.35 -2.46 -17.35
CA ASP A 308 5.78 -2.47 -15.94
C ASP A 308 5.63 -1.10 -15.25
N PHE A 309 5.70 -1.09 -13.92
CA PHE A 309 5.63 0.13 -13.12
C PHE A 309 4.38 0.98 -13.40
N VAL A 310 3.20 0.39 -13.21
CA VAL A 310 1.91 1.04 -13.49
C VAL A 310 1.10 1.24 -12.22
N THR A 311 0.44 2.38 -12.08
CA THR A 311 -0.60 2.62 -11.08
C THR A 311 -1.92 2.90 -11.78
N VAL A 312 -2.97 2.19 -11.37
CA VAL A 312 -4.35 2.38 -11.76
C VAL A 312 -5.14 2.78 -10.52
N SER A 313 -5.50 4.07 -10.42
CA SER A 313 -6.09 4.61 -9.19
C SER A 313 -7.33 5.45 -9.40
N TRP A 314 -8.25 5.41 -8.44
CA TRP A 314 -9.44 6.30 -8.42
C TRP A 314 -10.31 6.22 -9.68
N ASN A 315 -10.25 5.14 -10.45
CA ASN A 315 -11.07 5.00 -11.65
C ASN A 315 -12.43 4.41 -11.28
N ARG A 316 -13.45 4.68 -12.10
CA ARG A 316 -14.76 4.01 -12.00
C ARG A 316 -15.04 3.22 -13.27
N VAL A 317 -15.44 1.97 -13.13
CA VAL A 317 -15.89 1.11 -14.22
C VAL A 317 -17.31 0.63 -13.92
N PHE A 318 -18.24 0.84 -14.85
CA PHE A 318 -19.64 0.42 -14.72
C PHE A 318 -20.22 0.09 -16.11
N ASN A 319 -21.31 -0.68 -16.16
CA ASN A 319 -21.91 -1.15 -17.42
C ASN A 319 -20.86 -1.72 -18.39
N HIS A 320 -20.03 -2.64 -17.88
CA HIS A 320 -18.92 -3.20 -18.64
C HIS A 320 -18.66 -4.65 -18.24
N ASP A 321 -18.25 -5.48 -19.20
CA ASP A 321 -17.98 -6.89 -18.98
C ASP A 321 -16.52 -7.12 -18.55
N LYS A 322 -15.58 -6.90 -19.48
CA LYS A 322 -14.15 -7.21 -19.35
C LYS A 322 -13.39 -5.99 -18.87
N THR A 323 -13.11 -5.91 -17.57
CA THR A 323 -12.61 -4.67 -16.97
C THR A 323 -11.11 -4.47 -17.14
N MET A 324 -10.27 -5.12 -16.34
CA MET A 324 -8.83 -4.89 -16.28
C MET A 324 -8.05 -6.21 -16.45
N LEU A 325 -7.42 -6.40 -17.60
CA LEU A 325 -6.56 -7.55 -17.86
C LEU A 325 -5.09 -7.18 -17.64
N LEU A 326 -4.40 -7.95 -16.80
CA LEU A 326 -2.96 -7.83 -16.58
C LEU A 326 -2.27 -9.11 -17.03
N GLY A 327 -1.58 -9.05 -18.17
CA GLY A 327 -1.04 -10.21 -18.89
C GLY A 327 -2.10 -10.90 -19.75
N HIS A 328 -1.87 -10.92 -21.06
CA HIS A 328 -2.91 -11.25 -22.04
C HIS A 328 -3.05 -12.73 -22.38
N SER A 329 -1.98 -13.51 -22.26
CA SER A 329 -1.90 -14.90 -22.73
C SER A 329 -1.10 -15.76 -21.76
N ASP A 330 -1.56 -16.99 -21.54
CA ASP A 330 -0.88 -18.00 -20.71
C ASP A 330 0.47 -18.42 -21.33
N ASP A 331 0.63 -18.26 -22.65
CA ASP A 331 1.86 -18.61 -23.36
C ASP A 331 2.91 -17.49 -23.37
N ASN A 332 2.60 -16.31 -22.79
CA ASN A 332 3.49 -15.15 -22.84
C ASN A 332 4.42 -15.01 -21.62
N GLY A 333 4.54 -16.07 -20.81
CA GLY A 333 5.34 -16.04 -19.58
C GLY A 333 6.80 -15.65 -19.78
N ALA A 334 7.40 -15.96 -20.94
CA ALA A 334 8.78 -15.59 -21.26
C ALA A 334 9.02 -14.07 -21.31
N GLN A 335 8.00 -13.29 -21.69
CA GLN A 335 8.07 -11.83 -21.72
C GLN A 335 7.51 -11.20 -20.45
N ASP A 336 6.48 -11.80 -19.85
CA ASP A 336 5.73 -11.17 -18.75
C ASP A 336 6.29 -11.50 -17.35
N THR A 337 7.03 -12.61 -17.20
CA THR A 337 7.64 -12.98 -15.91
C THR A 337 8.73 -11.98 -15.52
N GLY A 338 8.64 -11.45 -14.28
CA GLY A 338 9.55 -10.41 -13.78
C GLY A 338 9.10 -8.98 -14.12
N HIS A 339 8.02 -8.83 -14.87
CA HIS A 339 7.39 -7.55 -15.24
C HIS A 339 5.99 -7.44 -14.62
N LEU A 340 5.11 -6.63 -15.22
CA LEU A 340 3.70 -6.49 -14.85
C LEU A 340 3.49 -6.08 -13.39
N ARG A 341 4.38 -5.26 -12.83
CA ARG A 341 4.22 -4.73 -11.47
C ARG A 341 3.22 -3.57 -11.51
N VAL A 342 2.01 -3.85 -11.04
CA VAL A 342 0.89 -2.92 -11.10
C VAL A 342 0.24 -2.74 -9.74
N THR A 343 -0.11 -1.49 -9.42
CA THR A 343 -0.91 -1.13 -8.25
C THR A 343 -2.31 -0.75 -8.70
N TYR A 344 -3.33 -1.37 -8.11
CA TYR A 344 -4.73 -1.00 -8.26
C TYR A 344 -5.23 -0.47 -6.93
N HIS A 345 -5.57 0.82 -6.84
CA HIS A 345 -6.12 1.35 -5.59
C HIS A 345 -7.24 2.37 -5.73
N HIS A 346 -8.19 2.33 -4.79
CA HIS A 346 -9.31 3.26 -4.76
C HIS A 346 -10.16 3.28 -6.04
N ASN A 347 -10.11 2.20 -6.83
CA ASN A 347 -10.98 2.06 -7.98
C ASN A 347 -12.36 1.58 -7.53
N TRP A 348 -13.39 2.01 -8.26
CA TRP A 348 -14.76 1.57 -8.09
C TRP A 348 -15.15 0.63 -9.24
N PHE A 349 -15.28 -0.65 -8.92
CA PHE A 349 -15.83 -1.68 -9.79
C PHE A 349 -17.35 -1.80 -9.53
N ASP A 350 -18.13 -0.97 -10.21
CA ASP A 350 -19.56 -0.74 -9.96
C ASP A 350 -20.43 -1.60 -10.89
N GLY A 351 -20.66 -2.85 -10.51
CA GLY A 351 -21.49 -3.78 -11.26
C GLY A 351 -20.84 -4.30 -12.55
N SER A 352 -19.54 -4.07 -12.76
CA SER A 352 -18.80 -4.70 -13.86
C SER A 352 -18.74 -6.21 -13.68
N ARG A 353 -18.73 -6.98 -14.78
CA ARG A 353 -18.85 -8.44 -14.69
C ARG A 353 -17.57 -9.11 -14.19
N GLN A 354 -16.42 -8.87 -14.82
CA GLN A 354 -15.22 -9.68 -14.56
C GLN A 354 -13.92 -8.90 -14.82
N ARG A 355 -12.79 -9.55 -14.49
CA ARG A 355 -11.43 -9.04 -14.61
C ARG A 355 -11.22 -7.78 -13.75
N ASN A 356 -11.43 -7.86 -12.43
CA ASN A 356 -11.36 -6.67 -11.56
C ASN A 356 -10.17 -6.66 -10.55
N PRO A 357 -8.89 -6.92 -10.90
CA PRO A 357 -8.33 -7.33 -12.19
C PRO A 357 -8.26 -8.86 -12.36
N ARG A 358 -8.00 -9.33 -13.59
CA ARG A 358 -7.45 -10.68 -13.85
C ARG A 358 -5.96 -10.57 -14.13
N VAL A 359 -5.14 -11.32 -13.40
CA VAL A 359 -3.69 -11.13 -13.35
C VAL A 359 -2.94 -12.41 -13.69
N ARG A 360 -2.02 -12.32 -14.66
CA ARG A 360 -1.02 -13.35 -15.03
C ARG A 360 0.39 -12.85 -14.77
N PHE A 361 1.28 -13.76 -14.33
CA PHE A 361 2.74 -13.61 -14.14
C PHE A 361 3.24 -12.51 -13.18
N GLY A 362 2.61 -11.34 -13.14
CA GLY A 362 3.03 -10.19 -12.35
C GLY A 362 3.17 -10.55 -10.88
N ASN A 363 4.33 -10.24 -10.30
CA ASN A 363 4.60 -10.50 -8.88
C ASN A 363 5.64 -9.51 -8.31
N PRO A 364 5.26 -8.67 -7.33
CA PRO A 364 3.95 -8.58 -6.70
C PRO A 364 3.04 -7.54 -7.37
N VAL A 365 1.77 -7.91 -7.55
CA VAL A 365 0.67 -7.00 -7.91
C VAL A 365 -0.08 -6.62 -6.64
N HIS A 366 -0.40 -5.35 -6.48
CA HIS A 366 -1.00 -4.83 -5.25
C HIS A 366 -2.40 -4.28 -5.53
N VAL A 367 -3.41 -4.87 -4.91
CA VAL A 367 -4.82 -4.51 -5.08
C VAL A 367 -5.35 -4.08 -3.71
N TYR A 368 -5.47 -2.77 -3.48
CA TYR A 368 -5.85 -2.27 -2.15
C TYR A 368 -6.86 -1.11 -2.13
N ASN A 369 -7.67 -1.03 -1.08
CA ASN A 369 -8.74 -0.03 -0.90
C ASN A 369 -9.64 0.18 -2.13
N ASN A 370 -9.87 -0.85 -2.94
CA ASN A 370 -10.84 -0.76 -4.04
C ASN A 370 -12.24 -1.11 -3.51
N TYR A 371 -13.27 -0.56 -4.15
CA TYR A 371 -14.65 -0.87 -3.87
C TYR A 371 -15.26 -1.72 -4.99
N TYR A 372 -15.70 -2.91 -4.62
CA TYR A 372 -16.35 -3.89 -5.47
C TYR A 372 -17.82 -3.97 -5.10
N ARG A 373 -18.71 -3.73 -6.06
CA ARG A 373 -20.14 -3.74 -5.83
C ARG A 373 -20.84 -4.54 -6.91
N ALA A 374 -21.58 -5.58 -6.50
CA ALA A 374 -22.48 -6.33 -7.38
C ALA A 374 -21.82 -6.85 -8.67
N ASN A 375 -20.54 -7.24 -8.60
CA ASN A 375 -19.81 -7.76 -9.76
C ASN A 375 -20.37 -9.12 -10.18
N GLY A 376 -20.81 -9.24 -11.43
CA GLY A 376 -21.60 -10.39 -11.91
C GLY A 376 -20.82 -11.67 -12.23
N GLY A 377 -19.49 -11.61 -12.22
CA GLY A 377 -18.57 -12.74 -12.42
C GLY A 377 -17.68 -12.90 -11.20
N TYR A 378 -16.59 -12.13 -11.13
CA TYR A 378 -15.64 -12.16 -10.02
C TYR A 378 -14.96 -10.80 -9.79
N GLY A 379 -14.41 -10.62 -8.58
CA GLY A 379 -13.52 -9.52 -8.24
C GLY A 379 -12.12 -9.73 -8.81
N VAL A 380 -11.20 -10.28 -8.00
CA VAL A 380 -9.78 -10.44 -8.38
C VAL A 380 -9.46 -11.89 -8.76
N ALA A 381 -8.90 -12.12 -9.94
CA ALA A 381 -8.37 -13.43 -10.33
C ALA A 381 -6.85 -13.42 -10.38
N SER A 382 -6.20 -14.32 -9.66
CA SER A 382 -4.75 -14.55 -9.76
C SER A 382 -4.47 -15.85 -10.50
N THR A 383 -3.83 -15.75 -11.66
CA THR A 383 -3.56 -16.88 -12.56
C THR A 383 -2.09 -16.93 -12.96
N GLU A 384 -1.66 -18.02 -13.60
CA GLU A 384 -0.32 -18.17 -14.19
C GLU A 384 0.84 -17.71 -13.30
N ASN A 385 0.90 -18.25 -12.07
CA ASN A 385 1.94 -17.94 -11.07
C ASN A 385 2.08 -16.46 -10.64
N ALA A 386 1.14 -15.60 -11.02
CA ALA A 386 1.04 -14.23 -10.51
C ALA A 386 1.06 -14.22 -8.97
N GLY A 387 1.59 -13.15 -8.37
CA GLY A 387 1.55 -12.94 -6.94
C GLY A 387 0.73 -11.69 -6.63
N VAL A 388 -0.49 -11.85 -6.14
CA VAL A 388 -1.42 -10.74 -5.89
C VAL A 388 -1.69 -10.54 -4.40
N LEU A 389 -1.41 -9.35 -3.88
CA LEU A 389 -1.82 -8.94 -2.55
C LEU A 389 -3.17 -8.21 -2.64
N VAL A 390 -4.22 -8.80 -2.07
CA VAL A 390 -5.57 -8.23 -1.98
C VAL A 390 -5.80 -7.72 -0.55
N GLU A 391 -5.62 -6.43 -0.33
CA GLU A 391 -5.61 -5.86 1.01
C GLU A 391 -6.54 -4.66 1.21
N GLY A 392 -7.31 -4.62 2.29
CA GLY A 392 -8.07 -3.42 2.64
C GLY A 392 -9.24 -3.09 1.70
N ASN A 393 -9.66 -4.01 0.83
CA ASN A 393 -10.73 -3.76 -0.15
C ASN A 393 -12.12 -3.93 0.49
N TYR A 394 -13.14 -3.31 -0.11
CA TYR A 394 -14.54 -3.45 0.26
C TYR A 394 -15.29 -4.25 -0.80
N PHE A 395 -15.86 -5.40 -0.45
CA PHE A 395 -16.69 -6.23 -1.32
C PHE A 395 -18.14 -6.23 -0.86
N GLU A 396 -19.05 -5.83 -1.75
CA GLU A 396 -20.50 -5.75 -1.49
C GLU A 396 -21.31 -6.48 -2.55
N ASN A 397 -22.07 -7.51 -2.14
CA ASN A 397 -22.87 -8.35 -3.03
C ASN A 397 -22.03 -8.96 -4.18
N VAL A 398 -20.82 -9.39 -3.90
CA VAL A 398 -19.91 -10.04 -4.85
C VAL A 398 -19.81 -11.50 -4.48
N ASN A 399 -20.34 -12.39 -5.31
CA ASN A 399 -20.39 -13.82 -5.01
C ASN A 399 -19.01 -14.50 -5.06
N ASP A 400 -18.12 -13.99 -5.90
CA ASP A 400 -16.74 -14.46 -6.04
C ASP A 400 -15.79 -13.26 -5.89
N THR A 401 -15.30 -13.02 -4.67
CA THR A 401 -14.54 -11.81 -4.34
C THR A 401 -13.12 -11.85 -4.88
N TYR A 402 -12.46 -12.99 -4.74
CA TYR A 402 -11.15 -13.26 -5.32
C TYR A 402 -10.84 -14.76 -5.35
N HIS A 403 -10.07 -15.23 -6.33
CA HIS A 403 -9.75 -16.65 -6.46
C HIS A 403 -8.39 -16.92 -7.15
N LEU A 404 -8.04 -18.20 -7.24
CA LEU A 404 -6.85 -18.70 -7.94
C LEU A 404 -7.23 -19.46 -9.22
N GLY A 405 -6.55 -19.17 -10.33
CA GLY A 405 -6.89 -19.68 -11.67
C GLY A 405 -8.05 -18.90 -12.27
N GLU A 406 -8.36 -19.07 -13.55
CA GLU A 406 -9.60 -18.55 -14.15
C GLU A 406 -9.75 -19.10 -15.57
N ALA A 407 -10.91 -19.69 -15.87
CA ALA A 407 -11.11 -20.48 -17.10
C ALA A 407 -9.97 -21.51 -17.28
N ASP A 408 -9.31 -21.53 -18.44
CA ASP A 408 -8.20 -22.45 -18.73
C ASP A 408 -6.87 -22.05 -18.09
N SER A 409 -6.76 -20.83 -17.53
CA SER A 409 -5.53 -20.37 -16.91
C SER A 409 -5.32 -21.02 -15.55
N GLY A 410 -4.13 -21.59 -15.36
CA GLY A 410 -3.70 -22.23 -14.12
C GLY A 410 -3.61 -21.25 -12.94
N PRO A 411 -3.45 -21.77 -11.72
CA PRO A 411 -3.48 -20.95 -10.51
C PRO A 411 -2.28 -19.98 -10.41
N GLY A 412 -2.54 -18.81 -9.84
CA GLY A 412 -1.52 -17.93 -9.30
C GLY A 412 -1.32 -18.14 -7.80
N ARG A 413 -0.86 -17.08 -7.14
CA ARG A 413 -0.67 -16.98 -5.68
C ARG A 413 -1.33 -15.70 -5.20
N LEU A 414 -2.09 -15.81 -4.13
CA LEU A 414 -2.88 -14.70 -3.61
C LEU A 414 -2.82 -14.69 -2.09
N VAL A 415 -2.45 -13.55 -1.54
CA VAL A 415 -2.56 -13.25 -0.11
C VAL A 415 -3.66 -12.21 0.05
N ALA A 416 -4.63 -12.50 0.92
CA ALA A 416 -5.71 -11.57 1.25
C ALA A 416 -5.64 -11.19 2.73
N ARG A 417 -5.79 -9.90 3.05
CA ARG A 417 -5.82 -9.42 4.45
C ARG A 417 -6.63 -8.13 4.58
N ASN A 418 -7.18 -7.88 5.77
CA ASN A 418 -7.89 -6.64 6.10
C ASN A 418 -9.04 -6.25 5.15
N ASN A 419 -9.61 -7.18 4.36
CA ASN A 419 -10.74 -6.87 3.48
C ASN A 419 -12.06 -6.82 4.27
N HIS A 420 -13.00 -5.99 3.82
CA HIS A 420 -14.34 -5.87 4.37
C HIS A 420 -15.37 -6.49 3.43
N PHE A 421 -16.27 -7.29 3.99
CA PHE A 421 -17.26 -8.06 3.22
C PHE A 421 -18.67 -7.75 3.70
N VAL A 422 -19.55 -7.41 2.76
CA VAL A 422 -21.00 -7.27 2.98
C VAL A 422 -21.70 -8.13 1.95
N ASN A 423 -22.49 -9.12 2.41
CA ASN A 423 -23.16 -10.10 1.55
C ASN A 423 -22.22 -10.72 0.49
N SER A 424 -20.98 -10.95 0.86
CA SER A 424 -19.92 -11.47 -0.01
C SER A 424 -19.08 -12.46 0.80
N PRO A 425 -18.65 -13.59 0.23
CA PRO A 425 -17.75 -14.50 0.93
C PRO A 425 -16.30 -13.99 0.86
N ALA A 426 -15.47 -14.47 1.79
CA ALA A 426 -14.03 -14.45 1.55
C ALA A 426 -13.68 -15.38 0.38
N GLY A 427 -12.75 -14.95 -0.45
CA GLY A 427 -12.29 -15.70 -1.62
C GLY A 427 -11.16 -16.70 -1.30
N GLN A 428 -10.58 -17.28 -2.36
CA GLN A 428 -9.49 -18.25 -2.23
C GLN A 428 -8.13 -17.56 -2.05
N THR A 429 -7.28 -18.13 -1.21
CA THR A 429 -5.89 -17.69 -0.99
C THR A 429 -4.94 -18.86 -1.14
N GLY A 430 -3.68 -18.60 -1.50
CA GLY A 430 -2.68 -19.66 -1.61
C GLY A 430 -1.31 -19.14 -2.02
N GLY A 431 -0.27 -19.85 -1.59
CA GLY A 431 1.12 -19.50 -1.86
C GLY A 431 1.60 -18.26 -1.09
N SER A 432 2.65 -17.64 -1.60
CA SER A 432 3.23 -16.40 -1.06
C SER A 432 3.28 -15.33 -2.15
N VAL A 433 3.29 -14.06 -1.75
CA VAL A 433 3.41 -12.90 -2.65
C VAL A 433 4.65 -12.13 -2.25
N ALA A 434 5.41 -11.62 -3.23
CA ALA A 434 6.59 -10.81 -2.94
C ALA A 434 6.21 -9.51 -2.19
N SER A 435 7.15 -8.96 -1.43
CA SER A 435 6.89 -7.75 -0.64
C SER A 435 6.61 -6.53 -1.51
N ILE A 436 5.67 -5.70 -1.10
CA ILE A 436 5.42 -4.38 -1.70
C ILE A 436 6.51 -3.40 -1.22
N PRO A 437 7.35 -2.83 -2.12
CA PRO A 437 8.54 -2.08 -1.72
C PRO A 437 8.29 -0.60 -1.47
N TYR A 438 7.16 -0.05 -1.91
CA TYR A 438 6.83 1.37 -1.74
C TYR A 438 5.99 1.60 -0.49
N SER A 439 6.08 2.82 0.05
CA SER A 439 5.19 3.27 1.12
C SER A 439 3.78 3.55 0.60
N TYR A 440 2.77 3.18 1.37
CA TYR A 440 1.37 3.47 1.13
C TYR A 440 0.63 3.53 2.47
N GLN A 441 -0.57 4.12 2.46
CA GLN A 441 -1.48 4.13 3.62
C GLN A 441 -2.73 3.35 3.24
N LEU A 442 -3.21 2.52 4.18
CA LEU A 442 -4.49 1.84 4.05
C LEU A 442 -5.55 2.69 4.74
N ASP A 443 -6.69 2.84 4.07
CA ASP A 443 -7.89 3.31 4.72
C ASP A 443 -8.47 2.14 5.52
N THR A 444 -9.32 2.48 6.47
CA THR A 444 -10.12 1.44 7.11
C THR A 444 -11.04 0.82 6.07
N ALA A 445 -10.94 -0.50 5.87
CA ALA A 445 -11.65 -1.20 4.80
C ALA A 445 -13.17 -0.99 4.83
N SER A 446 -13.80 -0.79 6.00
CA SER A 446 -15.23 -0.46 6.12
C SER A 446 -15.59 0.95 5.60
N ASN A 447 -14.63 1.87 5.53
CA ASN A 447 -14.83 3.24 5.04
C ASN A 447 -14.51 3.38 3.54
N VAL A 448 -13.91 2.35 2.93
CA VAL A 448 -13.52 2.37 1.52
C VAL A 448 -14.70 2.65 0.60
N LYS A 449 -15.90 2.11 0.89
CA LYS A 449 -17.11 2.44 0.13
C LYS A 449 -17.38 3.94 0.07
N SER A 450 -17.43 4.63 1.21
CA SER A 450 -17.69 6.08 1.24
C SER A 450 -16.56 6.88 0.60
N ILE A 451 -15.31 6.48 0.83
CA ILE A 451 -14.12 7.12 0.26
C ILE A 451 -14.12 7.03 -1.27
N VAL A 452 -14.27 5.82 -1.79
CA VAL A 452 -14.18 5.54 -3.23
C VAL A 452 -15.38 6.11 -3.97
N THR A 453 -16.60 6.03 -3.43
CA THR A 453 -17.78 6.63 -4.08
C THR A 453 -17.73 8.16 -4.12
N ALA A 454 -17.02 8.81 -3.18
CA ALA A 454 -16.80 10.25 -3.19
C ALA A 454 -15.73 10.70 -4.20
N GLY A 455 -14.65 9.91 -4.37
CA GLY A 455 -13.48 10.32 -5.15
C GLY A 455 -13.32 9.66 -6.52
N ALA A 456 -13.86 8.47 -6.77
CA ALA A 456 -13.54 7.74 -7.99
C ALA A 456 -14.30 8.23 -9.23
N GLY A 457 -13.61 8.24 -10.37
CA GLY A 457 -14.12 8.61 -11.69
C GLY A 457 -13.75 10.02 -12.13
N ALA A 458 -14.07 10.31 -13.38
CA ALA A 458 -13.87 11.63 -13.97
C ALA A 458 -14.80 12.68 -13.34
N GLY A 459 -14.36 13.93 -13.31
CA GLY A 459 -15.06 15.05 -12.69
C GLY A 459 -14.92 15.14 -11.16
N ARG A 460 -14.01 14.36 -10.57
CA ARG A 460 -13.80 14.30 -9.11
C ARG A 460 -12.54 15.04 -8.62
N ILE A 461 -11.73 15.54 -9.55
CA ILE A 461 -10.56 16.36 -9.23
C ILE A 461 -10.70 17.76 -9.80
N THR A 462 -10.02 18.72 -9.16
CA THR A 462 -9.82 20.05 -9.75
C THR A 462 -8.79 19.95 -10.86
N VAL A 463 -9.10 20.50 -12.02
CA VAL A 463 -8.26 20.43 -13.23
C VAL A 463 -7.90 21.79 -13.76
#